data_AF-A0A357J285-F1
#
_entry.id   AF-A0A357J285-F1
#
_cell.length_a   1.000
_cell.length_b   1.000
_cell.length_c   1.000
_cell.angle_alpha   90.00
_cell.angle_beta   90.00
_cell.angle_gamma   90.00
#
_symmetry.space_group_name_H-M   'P 1'
#
loop_
_entity.id
_entity.type
_entity.pdbx_description
1 polymer ?
#
loop_
_entity_poly.entity_id
_entity_poly.type
_entity_poly.pdbx_seq_one_letter_code
_entity_poly.pdbx_strand_id
1 'polypeptide(L)'
;MQYRPEAADLCEAIADYLLKEVMPAVKESDELAYKALVSWNMLGVVARELRDEEDLVRSEAGRLHQILDEPGLEELETLVDVKQRITELNEKLANKIRTEKLADPSSQIWAHVRQTLVENLSISNPRFQTED
;
A
#
# COMPACT_ATOMS: atom_id res chain seq x y z
N MET A 1 -28.26 -0.43 14.21
CA MET A 1 -27.20 0.45 14.75
C MET A 1 -26.42 0.93 13.55
N GLN A 2 -26.45 2.22 13.22
CA GLN A 2 -25.68 2.73 12.10
C GLN A 2 -24.24 2.92 12.59
N TYR A 3 -23.31 2.10 12.10
CA TYR A 3 -21.90 2.20 12.47
C TYR A 3 -21.34 3.54 11.99
N ARG A 4 -20.43 4.12 12.77
CA ARG A 4 -19.69 5.31 12.37
C ARG A 4 -18.85 4.96 11.14
N PRO A 5 -18.91 5.72 10.03
CA PRO A 5 -18.10 5.46 8.85
C PRO A 5 -16.62 5.55 9.18
N GLU A 6 -15.82 4.68 8.57
CA GLU A 6 -14.37 4.71 8.70
C GLU A 6 -13.76 5.80 7.80
N ALA A 7 -12.49 6.13 8.02
CA ALA A 7 -11.82 7.18 7.25
C ALA A 7 -11.82 6.88 5.73
N ALA A 8 -11.65 5.62 5.34
CA ALA A 8 -11.72 5.19 3.94
C ALA A 8 -13.12 5.45 3.33
N ASP A 9 -14.19 5.15 4.07
CA ASP A 9 -15.56 5.38 3.60
C ASP A 9 -15.84 6.88 3.43
N LEU A 10 -15.27 7.72 4.29
CA LEU A 10 -15.35 9.19 4.15
C LEU A 10 -14.62 9.69 2.91
N CYS A 11 -13.41 9.18 2.64
CA CYS A 11 -12.65 9.51 1.44
C CYS A 11 -13.42 9.13 0.16
N GLU A 12 -14.02 7.94 0.13
CA GLU A 12 -14.83 7.46 -0.99
C GLU A 12 -16.10 8.29 -1.18
N ALA A 13 -16.80 8.66 -0.11
CA ALA A 13 -17.97 9.52 -0.20
C ALA A 13 -17.64 10.90 -0.79
N ILE A 14 -16.50 11.49 -0.41
CA ILE A 14 -16.04 12.77 -0.96
C ILE A 14 -15.63 12.61 -2.43
N ALA A 15 -14.93 11.52 -2.78
CA ALA A 15 -14.58 11.22 -4.16
C ALA A 15 -15.85 11.10 -5.02
N ASP A 16 -16.84 10.36 -4.56
CA ASP A 16 -18.14 10.22 -5.24
C ASP A 16 -18.83 11.57 -5.46
N TYR A 17 -18.83 12.44 -4.45
CA TYR A 17 -19.35 13.81 -4.58
C TYR A 17 -18.59 14.62 -5.63
N LEU A 18 -17.25 14.55 -5.65
CA LEU A 18 -16.43 15.25 -6.65
C LEU A 18 -16.79 14.81 -8.07
N LEU A 19 -17.00 13.51 -8.29
CA LEU A 19 -17.29 12.98 -9.62
C LEU A 19 -18.76 13.21 -10.03
N LYS A 20 -19.71 13.00 -9.13
CA LYS A 20 -21.15 13.01 -9.44
C LYS A 20 -21.75 14.41 -9.44
N GLU A 21 -21.27 15.30 -8.57
CA GLU A 21 -21.86 16.62 -8.36
C GLU A 21 -20.93 17.76 -8.80
N VAL A 22 -19.65 17.70 -8.43
CA VAL A 22 -18.70 18.80 -8.73
C VAL A 22 -18.27 18.78 -10.19
N MET A 23 -17.91 17.61 -10.74
CA MET A 23 -17.43 17.49 -12.12
C MET A 23 -18.42 18.07 -13.14
N PRO A 24 -19.74 17.76 -13.09
CA PRO A 24 -20.70 18.34 -14.01
C PRO A 24 -20.82 19.87 -13.88
N ALA A 25 -20.62 20.42 -12.69
CA ALA A 25 -20.72 21.85 -12.42
C ALA A 25 -19.50 22.65 -12.91
N VAL A 26 -18.32 22.02 -12.97
CA VAL A 26 -17.06 22.69 -13.35
C VAL A 26 -16.54 22.30 -14.74
N LYS A 27 -17.25 21.44 -15.48
CA LYS A 27 -16.81 20.86 -16.76
C LYS A 27 -16.44 21.87 -17.85
N GLU A 28 -16.99 23.08 -17.80
CA GLU A 28 -16.71 24.14 -18.78
C GLU A 28 -15.37 24.85 -18.51
N SER A 29 -14.71 24.55 -17.38
CA SER A 29 -13.39 25.04 -17.03
C SER A 29 -12.41 23.88 -16.99
N ASP A 30 -11.54 23.79 -17.99
CA ASP A 30 -10.52 22.74 -18.08
C ASP A 30 -9.66 22.68 -16.81
N GLU A 31 -9.28 23.82 -16.24
CA GLU A 31 -8.48 23.89 -15.01
C GLU A 31 -9.23 23.30 -13.81
N LEU A 32 -10.50 23.67 -13.62
CA LEU A 32 -11.29 23.19 -12.48
C LEU A 32 -11.69 21.71 -12.65
N ALA A 33 -12.05 21.30 -13.86
CA ALA A 33 -12.33 19.91 -14.19
C ALA A 33 -11.10 19.03 -13.93
N TYR A 34 -9.91 19.48 -14.36
CA TYR A 34 -8.66 18.79 -14.07
C TYR A 34 -8.40 18.64 -12.57
N LYS A 35 -8.51 19.73 -11.79
CA LYS A 35 -8.32 19.68 -10.34
C LYS A 35 -9.29 18.71 -9.66
N ALA A 36 -10.55 18.70 -10.06
CA ALA A 36 -11.55 17.79 -9.51
C ALA A 36 -11.23 16.31 -9.83
N LEU A 37 -10.74 16.00 -11.04
CA LEU A 37 -10.32 14.65 -11.42
C LEU A 37 -9.10 14.19 -10.62
N VAL A 38 -8.10 15.07 -10.45
CA VAL A 38 -6.91 14.78 -9.65
C VAL A 38 -7.29 14.54 -8.19
N SER A 39 -8.11 15.41 -7.59
CA SER A 39 -8.57 15.23 -6.22
C SER A 39 -9.37 13.95 -6.02
N TRP A 40 -10.26 13.60 -6.96
CA TRP A 40 -10.97 12.32 -6.96
C TRP A 40 -10.00 11.13 -6.95
N ASN A 41 -8.99 11.16 -7.82
CA ASN A 41 -8.01 10.08 -7.91
C ASN A 41 -7.17 9.96 -6.62
N MET A 42 -6.70 11.09 -6.07
CA MET A 42 -5.94 11.12 -4.82
C MET A 42 -6.73 10.57 -3.64
N LEU A 43 -8.02 10.93 -3.52
CA LEU A 43 -8.89 10.37 -2.48
C LEU A 43 -9.07 8.86 -2.64
N GLY A 44 -9.18 8.36 -3.87
CA GLY A 44 -9.22 6.93 -4.13
C GLY A 44 -7.93 6.21 -3.71
N VAL A 45 -6.76 6.83 -3.92
CA VAL A 45 -5.47 6.28 -3.44
C VAL A 45 -5.45 6.21 -1.91
N VAL A 46 -5.79 7.31 -1.24
CA VAL A 46 -5.82 7.37 0.23
C VAL A 46 -6.81 6.37 0.82
N ALA A 47 -7.99 6.19 0.20
CA ALA A 47 -8.97 5.21 0.66
C ALA A 47 -8.42 3.78 0.60
N ARG A 48 -7.72 3.40 -0.49
CA ARG A 48 -7.07 2.08 -0.61
C ARG A 48 -5.96 1.92 0.41
N GLU A 49 -5.11 2.92 0.56
CA GLU A 49 -4.05 2.90 1.57
C GLU A 49 -4.62 2.65 2.97
N LEU A 50 -5.68 3.36 3.35
CA LEU A 50 -6.33 3.16 4.64
C LEU A 50 -6.98 1.78 4.83
N ARG A 51 -7.43 1.12 3.75
CA ARG A 51 -8.02 -0.22 3.80
C ARG A 51 -6.95 -1.32 3.84
N ASP A 52 -5.89 -1.17 3.05
CA ASP A 52 -4.97 -2.25 2.73
C ASP A 52 -3.64 -2.16 3.51
N GLU A 53 -3.28 -0.99 4.07
CA GLU A 53 -1.95 -0.75 4.66
C GLU A 53 -1.59 -1.77 5.73
N GLU A 54 -2.48 -2.03 6.70
CA GLU A 54 -2.16 -2.92 7.81
C GLU A 54 -1.92 -4.36 7.34
N ASP A 55 -2.76 -4.88 6.45
CA ASP A 55 -2.64 -6.22 5.90
C ASP A 55 -1.36 -6.38 5.07
N LEU A 56 -1.05 -5.39 4.21
CA LEU A 56 0.15 -5.39 3.39
C LEU A 56 1.43 -5.34 4.24
N VAL A 57 1.47 -4.44 5.22
CA VAL A 57 2.59 -4.27 6.14
C VAL A 57 2.80 -5.56 6.96
N ARG A 58 1.73 -6.16 7.51
CA ARG A 58 1.85 -7.42 8.27
C ARG A 58 2.27 -8.59 7.38
N SER A 59 1.77 -8.66 6.14
CA SER A 59 2.17 -9.67 5.16
C SER A 59 3.66 -9.57 4.80
N GLU A 60 4.16 -8.35 4.55
CA GLU A 60 5.59 -8.11 4.30
C GLU A 60 6.45 -8.54 5.49
N ALA A 61 6.06 -8.15 6.71
CA ALA A 61 6.77 -8.56 7.93
C ALA A 61 6.85 -10.09 8.05
N GLY A 62 5.72 -10.80 7.83
CA GLY A 62 5.69 -12.26 7.84
C GLY A 62 6.67 -12.89 6.85
N ARG A 63 6.73 -12.37 5.62
CA ARG A 63 7.70 -12.84 4.61
C ARG A 63 9.14 -12.58 5.03
N LEU A 64 9.43 -11.40 5.58
CA LEU A 64 10.78 -11.03 6.02
C LEU A 64 11.27 -11.90 7.18
N HIS A 65 10.41 -12.15 8.18
CA HIS A 65 10.71 -13.06 9.28
C HIS A 65 11.05 -14.47 8.77
N GLN A 66 10.30 -14.99 7.80
CA GLN A 66 10.59 -16.29 7.17
C GLN A 66 11.91 -16.31 6.40
N ILE A 67 12.20 -15.27 5.61
CA ILE A 67 13.41 -15.20 4.77
C ILE A 67 14.68 -15.07 5.60
N LEU A 68 14.61 -14.34 6.72
CA LEU A 68 15.74 -14.07 7.59
C LEU A 68 15.83 -15.05 8.76
N ASP A 69 14.88 -15.97 8.90
CA ASP A 69 14.75 -16.89 10.04
C ASP A 69 14.74 -16.14 11.39
N GLU A 70 14.02 -15.01 11.43
CA GLU A 70 13.94 -14.14 12.60
C GLU A 70 12.66 -14.44 13.40
N PRO A 71 12.72 -14.62 14.73
CA PRO A 71 11.54 -14.75 15.58
C PRO A 71 10.92 -13.39 15.92
N GLY A 72 9.79 -13.39 16.64
CA GLY A 72 9.21 -12.18 17.26
C GLY A 72 8.08 -11.51 16.47
N LEU A 73 7.55 -12.13 15.41
CA LEU A 73 6.39 -11.59 14.67
C LEU A 73 5.14 -11.48 15.58
N GLU A 74 4.96 -12.44 16.48
CA GLU A 74 3.84 -12.54 17.42
C GLU A 74 3.84 -11.44 18.49
N GLU A 75 5.00 -10.79 18.70
CA GLU A 75 5.18 -9.73 19.70
C GLU A 75 4.78 -8.34 19.14
N LEU A 76 4.46 -8.23 17.85
CA LEU A 76 4.13 -6.97 17.18
C LEU A 76 2.62 -6.67 17.28
N GLU A 77 2.24 -5.94 18.34
CA GLU A 77 0.85 -5.61 18.61
C GLU A 77 0.32 -4.51 17.69
N THR A 78 1.06 -3.40 17.54
CA THR A 78 0.58 -2.23 16.81
C THR A 78 1.17 -2.11 15.40
N LEU A 79 0.46 -1.41 14.51
CA LEU A 79 0.97 -1.11 13.18
C LEU A 79 2.31 -0.34 13.21
N VAL A 80 2.53 0.48 14.24
CA VAL A 80 3.79 1.21 14.45
C VAL A 80 4.94 0.23 14.72
N ASP A 81 4.71 -0.78 15.57
CA ASP A 81 5.71 -1.80 15.88
C ASP A 81 6.06 -2.61 14.63
N VAL A 82 5.05 -2.97 13.83
CA VAL A 82 5.27 -3.70 12.57
C VAL A 82 6.09 -2.88 11.58
N LYS A 83 5.77 -1.59 11.38
CA LYS A 83 6.52 -0.70 10.47
C LYS A 83 7.98 -0.52 10.91
N GLN A 84 8.21 -0.35 12.20
CA GLN A 84 9.56 -0.26 12.75
C GLN A 84 10.33 -1.55 12.49
N ARG A 85 9.71 -2.71 12.75
CA ARG A 85 10.33 -4.02 12.55
C ARG A 85 10.66 -4.31 11.09
N ILE A 86 9.78 -3.97 10.15
CA ILE A 86 10.03 -4.09 8.71
C ILE A 86 11.26 -3.29 8.30
N THR A 87 11.40 -2.06 8.80
CA THR A 87 12.55 -1.21 8.49
C THR A 87 13.86 -1.92 8.86
N GLU A 88 13.93 -2.48 10.08
CA GLU A 88 15.10 -3.23 10.55
C GLU A 88 15.37 -4.49 9.72
N LEU A 89 14.33 -5.26 9.40
CA LEU A 89 14.45 -6.50 8.62
C LEU A 89 14.87 -6.21 7.18
N ASN A 90 14.35 -5.14 6.57
CA ASN A 90 14.74 -4.71 5.23
C ASN A 90 16.22 -4.26 5.20
N GLU A 91 16.69 -3.56 6.22
CA GLU A 91 18.12 -3.23 6.33
C GLU A 91 19.00 -4.48 6.45
N LYS A 92 18.60 -5.45 7.28
CA LYS A 92 19.28 -6.75 7.40
C LYS A 92 19.30 -7.49 6.06
N LEU A 93 18.15 -7.62 5.39
CA LEU A 93 18.04 -8.29 4.10
C LEU A 93 18.89 -7.60 3.02
N ALA A 94 18.85 -6.27 2.94
CA ALA A 94 19.67 -5.51 2.01
C ALA A 94 21.18 -5.75 2.23
N ASN A 95 21.62 -5.80 3.49
CA ASN A 95 23.01 -6.10 3.83
C ASN A 95 23.39 -7.53 3.46
N LYS A 96 22.49 -8.51 3.70
CA LYS A 96 22.67 -9.90 3.30
C LYS A 96 22.81 -10.04 1.78
N ILE A 97 21.90 -9.42 1.01
CA ILE A 97 21.92 -9.39 -0.46
C ILE A 97 23.25 -8.86 -0.98
N ARG A 98 23.73 -7.73 -0.45
CA ARG A 98 25.00 -7.10 -0.88
C ARG A 98 26.21 -7.97 -0.56
N THR A 99 26.25 -8.56 0.64
CA THR A 99 27.40 -9.31 1.14
C THR A 99 27.52 -10.67 0.44
N GLU A 100 26.39 -11.39 0.34
CA GLU A 100 26.33 -12.73 -0.24
C GLU A 100 26.12 -12.70 -1.77
N LYS A 101 25.94 -11.50 -2.35
CA LYS A 101 25.68 -11.28 -3.80
C LYS A 101 24.49 -12.10 -4.31
N LEU A 102 23.42 -12.13 -3.52
CA LEU A 102 22.20 -12.86 -3.84
C LEU A 102 21.47 -12.15 -4.99
N ALA A 103 21.52 -12.73 -6.18
CA ALA A 103 20.93 -12.16 -7.39
C ALA A 103 20.15 -13.19 -8.22
N ASP A 104 19.84 -14.35 -7.64
CA ASP A 104 19.10 -15.42 -8.32
C ASP A 104 17.61 -15.03 -8.46
N PRO A 105 17.09 -14.88 -9.69
CA PRO A 105 15.69 -14.53 -9.94
C PRO A 105 14.69 -15.62 -9.50
N SER A 106 15.16 -16.84 -9.27
CA SER A 106 14.32 -17.95 -8.76
C SER A 106 14.29 -18.03 -7.23
N SER A 107 15.05 -17.17 -6.54
CA SER A 107 15.12 -17.17 -5.09
C SER A 107 13.87 -16.61 -4.42
N GLN A 108 13.61 -17.07 -3.19
CA GLN A 108 12.55 -16.51 -2.34
C GLN A 108 12.74 -15.00 -2.09
N ILE A 109 13.99 -14.54 -2.03
CA ILE A 109 14.33 -13.11 -1.87
C ILE A 109 13.85 -12.30 -3.08
N TRP A 110 14.10 -12.81 -4.29
CA TRP A 110 13.63 -12.15 -5.50
C TRP A 110 12.11 -12.09 -5.56
N ALA A 111 11.44 -13.21 -5.26
CA ALA A 111 9.99 -13.28 -5.19
C ALA A 111 9.42 -12.27 -4.18
N HIS A 112 10.05 -12.15 -2.99
CA HIS A 112 9.67 -11.18 -1.98
C HIS A 112 9.81 -9.74 -2.47
N VAL A 113 10.96 -9.35 -3.03
CA VAL A 113 11.18 -7.98 -3.53
C VAL A 113 10.17 -7.63 -4.62
N ARG A 114 9.91 -8.56 -5.54
CA ARG A 114 8.88 -8.37 -6.58
C ARG A 114 7.49 -8.20 -5.97
N GLN A 115 7.12 -9.05 -5.02
CA GLN A 115 5.80 -9.00 -4.38
C GLN A 115 5.60 -7.68 -3.62
N THR A 116 6.57 -7.25 -2.81
CA THR A 116 6.51 -5.97 -2.10
C THR A 116 6.41 -4.78 -3.07
N LEU A 117 7.09 -4.85 -4.22
CA LEU A 117 6.94 -3.82 -5.26
C LEU A 117 5.52 -3.79 -5.86
N VAL A 118 4.96 -4.96 -6.19
CA VAL A 118 3.58 -5.07 -6.73
C VAL A 118 2.57 -4.51 -5.73
N GLU A 119 2.69 -4.89 -4.46
CA GLU A 119 1.83 -4.41 -3.37
C GLU A 119 1.89 -2.89 -3.24
N ASN A 120 3.08 -2.31 -3.19
CA ASN A 120 3.26 -0.84 -3.12
C ASN A 120 2.67 -0.11 -4.34
N LEU A 121 2.84 -0.67 -5.54
CA LEU A 121 2.28 -0.09 -6.75
C LEU A 121 0.75 -0.20 -6.80
N SER A 122 0.18 -1.24 -6.21
CA SER A 122 -1.26 -1.50 -6.20
C SER A 122 -2.07 -0.44 -5.43
N ILE A 123 -1.50 0.11 -4.35
CA ILE A 123 -2.09 1.20 -3.57
C ILE A 123 -2.30 2.44 -4.47
N SER A 124 -1.23 2.82 -5.16
CA SER A 124 -1.22 4.00 -6.05
C SER A 124 -1.99 3.77 -7.34
N ASN A 125 -1.98 2.53 -7.87
CA ASN A 125 -2.63 2.20 -9.12
C ASN A 125 -3.19 0.76 -9.10
N PRO A 126 -4.52 0.58 -9.10
CA PRO A 126 -5.14 -0.74 -8.96
C PRO A 126 -4.86 -1.69 -10.12
N ARG A 127 -4.36 -1.20 -11.27
CA ARG A 127 -3.96 -2.06 -12.41
C ARG A 127 -2.86 -3.06 -12.07
N PHE A 128 -2.11 -2.83 -11.01
CA PHE A 128 -1.05 -3.76 -10.56
C PHE A 128 -1.58 -4.93 -9.72
N GLN A 129 -2.88 -5.01 -9.43
CA GLN A 129 -3.49 -6.18 -8.76
C GLN A 129 -3.79 -7.34 -9.73
N THR A 130 -3.67 -7.13 -11.05
CA THR A 130 -4.15 -8.07 -12.09
C THR A 130 -3.01 -8.68 -12.92
N GLU A 131 -2.05 -9.34 -12.30
CA GLU A 131 -1.07 -10.19 -13.01
C GLU A 131 -0.94 -11.55 -12.29
N ASP A 132 -1.64 -12.56 -12.84
CA ASP A 132 -1.38 -14.00 -12.64
C ASP A 132 -0.26 -14.48 -13.59
#